data_AF-A0A8H7H880-F1
#
_entry.id   AF-A0A8H7H880-F1
#
_cell.length_a   1.000
_cell.length_b   1.000
_cell.length_c   1.000
_cell.angle_alpha   90.00
_cell.angle_beta   90.00
_cell.angle_gamma   90.00
#
_symmetry.space_group_name_H-M   'P 1'
#
loop_
_entity.id
_entity.type
_entity.pdbx_description
1 polymer ?
#
loop_
_entity_poly.entity_id
_entity_poly.type
_entity_poly.pdbx_seq_one_letter_code
_entity_poly.pdbx_strand_id
1 'polypeptide(L)'
;MDVLPSYTPEVLPGYDLTPATTCLAPLTRPSSPVHFLARAQDHKNYRYCSKRMELDLGPRTWGTRLPTYGKSGTVEGTVKVHSFKHVDRIVVCLIGKLHASHILNHIPTLSQTHTIISREIEVWSAKAPLSSTLAEESQLRFSFTLAKAEQGGSEADSIPPSATVQLNRANGRIAYAIRVDMYQRGLHLHEMIQTEILHLPRTTGHYSRPFIPESGNEKRPSISEEEWDRLQLERKSGKGSKGQSSLVYLKEPELLLPQDLRFPSGEDIPFLLCLPTIPKTVSHLLVQLVRLSTVQTCAGAIRQAKIVLEGCIHGHSEPGSYPKSAIQGTINSGEAEKDVSWSFGTLLLVLHEIRVSLSLSTTGPS
;
A
#
# COMPACT_ATOMS: atom_id res chain seq x y z
N MET A 1 12.03 13.98 -28.25
CA MET A 1 11.39 12.68 -27.95
C MET A 1 12.34 11.95 -27.03
N ASP A 2 12.12 12.06 -25.72
CA ASP A 2 13.02 11.49 -24.73
C ASP A 2 12.79 9.98 -24.67
N VAL A 3 13.85 9.24 -25.01
CA VAL A 3 13.89 7.78 -24.95
C VAL A 3 13.98 7.40 -23.48
N LEU A 4 12.90 6.83 -22.94
CA LEU A 4 12.90 6.27 -21.60
C LEU A 4 13.94 5.13 -21.52
N PRO A 5 14.71 5.03 -20.42
CA PRO A 5 15.68 3.96 -20.26
C PRO A 5 14.99 2.60 -20.20
N SER A 6 15.50 1.65 -20.99
CA SER A 6 15.09 0.25 -20.95
C SER A 6 15.57 -0.40 -19.66
N TYR A 7 14.63 -0.84 -18.82
CA TYR A 7 14.92 -1.50 -17.55
C TYR A 7 14.82 -3.02 -17.67
N THR A 8 15.87 -3.71 -17.20
CA THR A 8 15.91 -5.15 -16.94
C THR A 8 15.50 -5.44 -15.50
N PRO A 9 14.48 -6.27 -15.24
CA PRO A 9 14.01 -6.57 -13.90
C PRO A 9 14.89 -7.63 -13.23
N GLU A 10 16.00 -7.22 -12.60
CA GLU A 10 16.88 -8.19 -11.92
C GLU A 10 16.55 -8.44 -10.45
N VAL A 11 15.69 -7.67 -9.80
CA VAL A 11 15.24 -7.99 -8.44
C VAL A 11 13.77 -7.64 -8.27
N LEU A 12 12.93 -8.67 -8.27
CA LEU A 12 11.52 -8.54 -7.89
C LEU A 12 11.46 -8.16 -6.40
N PRO A 13 10.58 -7.22 -6.00
CA PRO A 13 10.36 -6.93 -4.60
C PRO A 13 9.95 -8.21 -3.87
N GLY A 14 10.67 -8.51 -2.79
CA GLY A 14 10.33 -9.54 -1.82
C GLY A 14 9.10 -9.14 -1.04
N TYR A 15 7.96 -9.00 -1.71
CA TYR A 15 6.68 -9.17 -1.08
C TYR A 15 6.71 -10.58 -0.49
N ASP A 16 6.50 -10.71 0.82
CA ASP A 16 6.07 -11.97 1.40
C ASP A 16 4.68 -12.28 0.82
N LEU A 17 4.67 -12.76 -0.43
CA LEU A 17 3.55 -13.40 -1.13
C LEU A 17 3.45 -14.84 -0.65
N THR A 18 3.70 -15.08 0.64
CA THR A 18 3.14 -16.25 1.30
C THR A 18 1.66 -15.92 1.52
N PRO A 19 0.73 -16.43 0.68
CA PRO A 19 -0.58 -16.69 1.24
C PRO A 19 -0.34 -17.53 2.50
N ALA A 20 -1.07 -17.24 3.57
CA ALA A 20 -1.13 -18.09 4.76
C ALA A 20 -1.76 -19.47 4.45
N THR A 21 -1.38 -20.12 3.35
CA THR A 21 -1.68 -21.51 3.02
C THR A 21 -0.53 -22.47 3.32
N THR A 22 0.61 -21.99 3.84
CA THR A 22 1.74 -22.84 4.25
C THR A 22 1.88 -23.03 5.77
N CYS A 23 0.80 -22.85 6.53
CA CYS A 23 0.70 -23.50 7.83
C CYS A 23 -0.25 -24.69 7.67
N LEU A 24 0.27 -25.91 7.82
CA LEU A 24 -0.53 -27.11 8.03
C LEU A 24 -1.57 -26.79 9.11
N ALA A 25 -2.83 -26.63 8.70
CA ALA A 25 -3.91 -26.38 9.65
C ALA A 25 -4.02 -27.59 10.59
N PRO A 26 -4.15 -27.40 11.91
CA PRO A 26 -4.58 -28.46 12.79
C PRO A 26 -5.95 -28.93 12.32
N LEU A 27 -6.09 -30.24 12.20
CA LEU A 27 -7.25 -30.92 11.63
C LEU A 27 -8.46 -30.85 12.56
N THR A 28 -9.05 -29.68 12.81
CA THR A 28 -10.30 -29.57 13.59
C THR A 28 -11.19 -28.38 13.19
N ARG A 29 -12.25 -28.74 12.45
CA ARG A 29 -13.57 -28.11 12.24
C ARG A 29 -13.72 -26.72 11.56
N PRO A 30 -14.85 -26.51 10.84
CA PRO A 30 -15.01 -25.45 9.85
C PRO A 30 -15.86 -24.28 10.39
N SER A 31 -15.30 -23.08 10.39
CA SER A 31 -16.09 -21.84 10.45
C SER A 31 -15.28 -20.68 9.88
N SER A 32 -14.99 -20.74 8.58
CA SER A 32 -14.59 -19.60 7.76
C SER A 32 -14.85 -19.98 6.29
N PRO A 33 -15.54 -19.13 5.50
CA PRO A 33 -15.82 -19.45 4.12
C PRO A 33 -14.57 -19.18 3.28
N VAL A 34 -13.61 -20.11 3.32
CA VAL A 34 -12.59 -20.22 2.28
C VAL A 34 -13.28 -20.82 1.05
N HIS A 35 -14.13 -20.03 0.39
CA HIS A 35 -14.75 -20.43 -0.85
C HIS A 35 -13.65 -20.62 -1.91
N PHE A 36 -13.59 -21.83 -2.44
CA PHE A 36 -12.83 -22.33 -3.58
C PHE A 36 -12.13 -21.26 -4.43
N LEU A 37 -10.91 -20.87 -4.06
CA LEU A 37 -10.04 -20.15 -4.96
C LEU A 37 -9.46 -21.14 -5.96
N ALA A 38 -9.73 -20.93 -7.24
CA ALA A 38 -9.10 -21.70 -8.29
C ALA A 38 -7.59 -21.40 -8.30
N ARG A 39 -6.76 -22.45 -8.43
CA ARG A 39 -5.31 -22.29 -8.58
C ARG A 39 -4.97 -22.23 -10.07
N ALA A 40 -4.08 -21.32 -10.45
CA ALA A 40 -3.63 -21.21 -11.83
C ALA A 40 -2.94 -22.52 -12.26
N GLN A 41 -3.40 -23.11 -13.37
CA GLN A 41 -2.94 -24.41 -13.85
C GLN A 41 -1.70 -24.33 -14.76
N ASP A 42 -1.46 -23.18 -15.38
CA ASP A 42 -0.39 -22.98 -16.36
C ASP A 42 0.70 -22.07 -15.79
N HIS A 43 1.97 -22.40 -16.04
CA HIS A 43 3.11 -21.57 -15.68
C HIS A 43 3.28 -20.36 -16.61
N LYS A 44 2.68 -20.38 -17.80
CA LYS A 44 2.75 -19.31 -18.80
C LYS A 44 1.60 -18.32 -18.70
N ASN A 45 0.38 -18.81 -18.46
CA ASN A 45 -0.84 -17.98 -18.38
C ASN A 45 -1.55 -18.12 -17.04
N TYR A 46 -2.35 -17.10 -16.69
CA TYR A 46 -3.28 -17.13 -15.57
C TYR A 46 -4.59 -17.82 -15.99
N ARG A 47 -4.55 -19.16 -16.06
CA ARG A 47 -5.69 -20.00 -16.44
C ARG A 47 -6.30 -20.74 -15.27
N TYR A 48 -7.62 -20.64 -15.16
CA TYR A 48 -8.42 -21.25 -14.11
C TYR A 48 -9.56 -22.03 -14.76
N CYS A 49 -9.68 -23.30 -14.43
CA CYS A 49 -10.63 -24.20 -15.09
C CYS A 49 -11.67 -24.70 -14.11
N SER A 50 -12.87 -24.90 -14.62
CA SER A 50 -13.95 -25.66 -14.01
C SER A 50 -14.37 -26.79 -14.96
N LYS A 51 -15.48 -27.47 -14.69
CA LYS A 51 -15.93 -28.56 -15.56
C LYS A 51 -16.43 -28.02 -16.91
N ARG A 52 -17.05 -26.84 -16.94
CA ARG A 52 -17.73 -26.33 -18.14
C ARG A 52 -17.22 -24.99 -18.64
N MET A 53 -16.38 -24.32 -17.87
CA MET A 53 -15.76 -23.05 -18.27
C MET A 53 -14.30 -22.98 -17.85
N GLU A 54 -13.57 -22.15 -18.56
CA GLU A 54 -12.18 -21.80 -18.33
C GLU A 54 -12.07 -20.26 -18.35
N LEU A 55 -11.39 -19.69 -17.36
CA LEU A 55 -11.07 -18.27 -17.26
C LEU A 55 -9.58 -18.10 -17.57
N ASP A 56 -9.27 -17.30 -18.58
CA ASP A 56 -7.91 -16.89 -18.93
C ASP A 56 -7.75 -15.37 -18.72
N LEU A 57 -6.91 -14.98 -17.76
CA LEU A 57 -6.55 -13.59 -17.46
C LEU A 57 -5.26 -13.14 -18.17
N GLY A 58 -4.80 -13.91 -19.16
CA GLY A 58 -3.65 -13.58 -19.99
C GLY A 58 -2.33 -14.14 -19.49
N PRO A 59 -1.20 -13.72 -20.09
CA PRO A 59 0.12 -14.23 -19.75
C PRO A 59 0.56 -13.79 -18.36
N ARG A 60 1.37 -14.61 -17.71
CA ARG A 60 1.99 -14.28 -16.42
C ARG A 60 3.08 -13.23 -16.61
N THR A 61 2.83 -12.05 -16.06
CA THR A 61 3.81 -10.96 -16.03
C THR A 61 4.60 -10.99 -14.72
N TRP A 62 5.88 -10.63 -14.80
CA TRP A 62 6.76 -10.40 -13.64
C TRP A 62 6.93 -11.57 -12.67
N GLY A 63 6.75 -12.81 -13.13
CA GLY A 63 6.93 -14.02 -12.30
C GLY A 63 5.99 -14.12 -11.10
N THR A 64 4.93 -13.29 -11.06
CA THR A 64 3.98 -13.27 -9.95
C THR A 64 3.10 -14.53 -9.97
N ARG A 65 2.62 -14.94 -8.78
CA ARG A 65 1.71 -16.10 -8.65
C ARG A 65 0.25 -15.73 -8.96
N LEU A 66 -0.07 -14.45 -8.85
CA LEU A 66 -1.41 -13.89 -9.07
C LEU A 66 -1.33 -12.78 -10.11
N PRO A 67 -2.37 -12.62 -10.96
CA PRO A 67 -2.49 -11.47 -11.85
C PRO A 67 -2.34 -10.17 -11.07
N THR A 68 -1.48 -9.29 -11.54
CA THR A 68 -1.11 -8.06 -10.83
C THR A 68 -1.34 -6.85 -11.72
N TYR A 69 -2.05 -5.86 -11.20
CA TYR A 69 -2.47 -4.67 -11.92
C TYR A 69 -2.11 -3.39 -11.15
N GLY A 70 -1.69 -2.37 -11.88
CA GLY A 70 -1.30 -1.07 -11.32
C GLY A 70 -2.46 -0.10 -11.09
N LYS A 71 -2.13 1.18 -10.84
CA LYS A 71 -3.08 2.29 -10.70
C LYS A 71 -3.87 2.43 -12.00
N SER A 72 -5.20 2.45 -11.90
CA SER A 72 -6.11 2.48 -13.06
C SER A 72 -5.88 1.33 -14.06
N GLY A 73 -5.28 0.23 -13.61
CA GLY A 73 -5.06 -0.95 -14.45
C GLY A 73 -6.38 -1.56 -14.91
N THR A 74 -6.38 -2.09 -16.13
CA THR A 74 -7.52 -2.78 -16.71
C THR A 74 -7.36 -4.28 -16.52
N VAL A 75 -8.35 -4.91 -15.89
CA VAL A 75 -8.47 -6.35 -15.75
C VAL A 75 -9.20 -6.88 -16.96
N GLU A 76 -8.44 -7.41 -17.91
CA GLU A 76 -8.96 -8.01 -19.14
C GLU A 76 -8.82 -9.52 -19.08
N GLY A 77 -9.78 -10.21 -19.68
CA GLY A 77 -9.74 -11.66 -19.72
C GLY A 77 -10.76 -12.24 -20.66
N THR A 78 -10.69 -13.56 -20.77
CA THR A 78 -11.60 -14.34 -21.60
C THR A 78 -12.17 -15.52 -20.82
N VAL A 79 -13.46 -15.78 -21.02
CA VAL A 79 -14.17 -16.93 -20.48
C VAL A 79 -14.46 -17.87 -21.63
N LYS A 80 -13.77 -19.00 -21.65
CA LYS A 80 -14.02 -20.08 -22.59
C LYS A 80 -15.10 -21.01 -22.03
N VAL A 81 -16.13 -21.30 -22.82
CA VAL A 81 -17.25 -22.17 -22.41
C VAL A 81 -17.21 -23.45 -23.21
N HIS A 82 -17.09 -24.59 -22.52
CA HIS A 82 -17.05 -25.91 -23.16
C HIS A 82 -18.44 -26.43 -23.52
N SER A 83 -19.49 -25.98 -22.81
CA SER A 83 -20.86 -26.39 -23.08
C SER A 83 -21.88 -25.37 -22.60
N PHE A 84 -22.78 -24.94 -23.49
CA PHE A 84 -23.89 -24.03 -23.19
C PHE A 84 -25.20 -24.76 -22.81
N LYS A 85 -25.17 -26.09 -22.64
CA LYS A 85 -26.37 -26.87 -22.28
C LYS A 85 -27.01 -26.36 -20.98
N HIS A 86 -28.27 -25.95 -21.04
CA HIS A 86 -29.02 -25.42 -19.90
C HIS A 86 -28.44 -24.13 -19.28
N VAL A 87 -27.50 -23.44 -19.93
CA VAL A 87 -27.02 -22.15 -19.42
C VAL A 87 -28.12 -21.10 -19.64
N ASP A 88 -28.36 -20.29 -18.61
CA ASP A 88 -29.26 -19.13 -18.64
C ASP A 88 -28.48 -17.86 -18.96
N ARG A 89 -27.40 -17.60 -18.20
CA ARG A 89 -26.51 -16.46 -18.38
C ARG A 89 -25.14 -16.72 -17.76
N ILE A 90 -24.15 -15.97 -18.22
CA ILE A 90 -22.80 -15.97 -17.68
C ILE A 90 -22.45 -14.54 -17.29
N VAL A 91 -22.07 -14.36 -16.03
CA VAL A 91 -21.75 -13.06 -15.46
C VAL A 91 -20.33 -13.09 -14.92
N VAL A 92 -19.53 -12.09 -15.27
CA VAL A 92 -18.21 -11.87 -14.67
C VAL A 92 -18.32 -10.72 -13.68
N CYS A 93 -17.77 -10.90 -12.48
CA CYS A 93 -17.79 -9.91 -11.41
C CYS A 93 -16.37 -9.56 -10.97
N LEU A 94 -16.07 -8.27 -10.86
CA LEU A 94 -14.93 -7.74 -10.13
C LEU A 94 -15.37 -7.37 -8.72
N ILE A 95 -14.79 -8.04 -7.73
CA ILE A 95 -15.15 -7.90 -6.31
C ILE A 95 -13.91 -7.48 -5.53
N GLY A 96 -13.96 -6.35 -4.84
CA GLY A 96 -12.97 -5.93 -3.86
C GLY A 96 -13.59 -5.84 -2.48
N LYS A 97 -12.96 -6.48 -1.50
CA LYS A 97 -13.46 -6.52 -0.12
C LYS A 97 -12.35 -6.18 0.87
N LEU A 98 -12.72 -5.40 1.88
CA LEU A 98 -11.97 -5.26 3.12
C LEU A 98 -12.55 -6.22 4.14
N HIS A 99 -11.72 -7.11 4.67
CA HIS A 99 -12.02 -7.93 5.84
C HIS A 99 -11.24 -7.37 7.03
N ALA A 100 -11.93 -6.94 8.08
CA ALA A 100 -11.31 -6.50 9.32
C ALA A 100 -11.80 -7.37 10.49
N SER A 101 -10.91 -7.77 11.38
CA SER A 101 -11.24 -8.63 12.52
C SER A 101 -10.42 -8.26 13.75
N HIS A 102 -10.99 -8.44 14.93
CA HIS A 102 -10.30 -8.30 16.20
C HIS A 102 -9.68 -9.64 16.59
N ILE A 103 -8.42 -9.65 17.02
CA ILE A 103 -7.73 -10.89 17.40
C ILE A 103 -7.77 -11.03 18.93
N LEU A 104 -8.37 -12.11 19.42
CA LEU A 104 -8.34 -12.51 20.81
C LEU A 104 -7.68 -13.89 20.90
N ASN A 105 -6.62 -14.03 21.70
CA ASN A 105 -5.87 -15.28 21.86
C ASN A 105 -5.46 -15.92 20.51
N HIS A 106 -4.95 -15.11 19.58
CA HIS A 106 -4.58 -15.50 18.21
C HIS A 106 -5.73 -15.99 17.32
N ILE A 107 -6.98 -15.85 17.76
CA ILE A 107 -8.17 -16.21 16.98
C ILE A 107 -8.87 -14.94 16.48
N PRO A 108 -9.16 -14.83 15.18
CA PRO A 108 -10.02 -13.77 14.65
C PRO A 108 -11.44 -13.88 15.24
N THR A 109 -11.85 -12.81 15.89
CA THR A 109 -13.15 -12.60 16.52
C THR A 109 -13.75 -11.30 15.99
N LEU A 110 -15.07 -11.13 16.05
CA LEU A 110 -15.74 -9.88 15.69
C LEU A 110 -15.33 -9.35 14.30
N SER A 111 -15.44 -10.23 13.29
CA SER A 111 -15.10 -9.90 11.91
C SER A 111 -16.17 -9.04 11.25
N GLN A 112 -15.75 -8.04 10.49
CA GLN A 112 -16.57 -7.26 9.58
C GLN A 112 -16.02 -7.33 8.16
N THR A 113 -16.92 -7.21 7.19
CA THR A 113 -16.57 -7.19 5.77
C THR A 113 -17.19 -5.96 5.13
N HIS A 114 -16.39 -5.19 4.38
CA HIS A 114 -16.82 -4.00 3.66
C HIS A 114 -16.51 -4.17 2.17
N THR A 115 -17.47 -3.84 1.31
CA THR A 115 -17.28 -3.87 -0.14
C THR A 115 -16.59 -2.59 -0.60
N ILE A 116 -15.47 -2.73 -1.29
CA ILE A 116 -14.69 -1.62 -1.87
C ILE A 116 -15.20 -1.34 -3.29
N ILE A 117 -15.34 -2.41 -4.07
CA ILE A 117 -15.81 -2.37 -5.47
C ILE A 117 -16.59 -3.65 -5.74
N SER A 118 -17.70 -3.53 -6.47
CA SER A 118 -18.50 -4.66 -6.94
C SER A 118 -19.06 -4.27 -8.30
N ARG A 119 -18.41 -4.74 -9.36
CA ARG A 119 -18.85 -4.50 -10.73
C ARG A 119 -19.17 -5.84 -11.37
N GLU A 120 -20.20 -5.87 -12.20
CA GLU A 120 -20.59 -7.06 -12.94
C GLU A 120 -20.81 -6.73 -14.42
N ILE A 121 -20.48 -7.69 -15.27
CA ILE A 121 -20.71 -7.64 -16.72
C ILE A 121 -21.33 -8.97 -17.11
N GLU A 122 -22.52 -8.92 -17.71
CA GLU A 122 -23.13 -10.09 -18.34
C GLU A 122 -22.46 -10.31 -19.70
N VAL A 123 -21.65 -11.37 -19.79
CA VAL A 123 -20.89 -11.68 -21.00
C VAL A 123 -21.68 -12.56 -21.98
N TRP A 124 -22.73 -13.24 -21.50
CA TRP A 124 -23.62 -14.05 -22.34
C TRP A 124 -24.98 -14.26 -21.67
N SER A 125 -26.05 -14.33 -22.47
CA SER A 125 -27.41 -14.60 -22.00
C SER A 125 -28.24 -15.35 -23.02
N ALA A 126 -29.00 -16.35 -22.57
CA ALA A 126 -29.89 -17.15 -23.41
C ALA A 126 -31.06 -16.33 -23.99
N LYS A 127 -31.35 -15.16 -23.40
CA LYS A 127 -32.46 -14.28 -23.79
C LYS A 127 -32.05 -13.23 -24.81
N ALA A 128 -30.76 -13.03 -25.04
CA ALA A 128 -30.28 -11.99 -25.94
C ALA A 128 -30.33 -12.47 -27.41
N PRO A 129 -30.92 -11.68 -28.34
CA PRO A 129 -31.15 -12.09 -29.74
C PRO A 129 -29.86 -12.28 -30.56
N LEU A 130 -28.73 -11.75 -30.09
CA LEU A 130 -27.41 -11.88 -30.71
C LEU A 130 -26.61 -13.10 -30.19
N SER A 131 -27.13 -13.82 -29.19
CA SER A 131 -26.37 -14.88 -28.51
C SER A 131 -26.41 -16.23 -29.22
N SER A 132 -27.24 -16.38 -30.25
CA SER A 132 -27.28 -17.59 -31.08
C SER A 132 -26.17 -17.66 -32.12
N THR A 133 -25.68 -16.52 -32.63
CA THR A 133 -24.53 -16.45 -33.55
C THR A 133 -23.19 -16.47 -32.82
N LEU A 134 -23.13 -15.97 -31.59
CA LEU A 134 -21.93 -15.98 -30.75
C LEU A 134 -21.61 -17.36 -30.13
N ALA A 135 -22.52 -18.34 -30.26
CA ALA A 135 -22.29 -19.70 -29.78
C ALA A 135 -21.13 -20.42 -30.50
N GLU A 136 -20.72 -19.94 -31.69
CA GLU A 136 -19.52 -20.42 -32.39
C GLU A 136 -18.22 -19.84 -31.81
N GLU A 137 -18.26 -18.64 -31.24
CA GLU A 137 -17.14 -18.07 -30.50
C GLU A 137 -17.19 -18.57 -29.05
N SER A 138 -16.62 -19.75 -28.83
CA SER A 138 -16.50 -20.37 -27.50
C SER A 138 -15.75 -19.52 -26.45
N GLN A 139 -15.36 -18.28 -26.76
CA GLN A 139 -14.52 -17.40 -25.94
C GLN A 139 -15.15 -16.01 -25.79
N LEU A 140 -15.66 -15.72 -24.59
CA LEU A 140 -16.33 -14.47 -24.24
C LEU A 140 -15.33 -13.51 -23.60
N ARG A 141 -15.22 -12.28 -24.09
CA ARG A 141 -14.27 -11.27 -23.56
C ARG A 141 -14.92 -10.37 -22.52
N PHE A 142 -14.13 -9.93 -21.54
CA PHE A 142 -14.54 -8.90 -20.58
C PHE A 142 -13.37 -7.98 -20.23
N SER A 143 -13.71 -6.80 -19.70
CA SER A 143 -12.74 -5.80 -19.26
C SER A 143 -13.32 -5.00 -18.09
N PHE A 144 -12.54 -4.83 -17.02
CA PHE A 144 -12.88 -3.97 -15.88
C PHE A 144 -11.75 -2.98 -15.61
N THR A 145 -12.09 -1.71 -15.37
CA THR A 145 -11.11 -0.73 -14.88
C THR A 145 -11.07 -0.75 -13.35
N LEU A 146 -9.87 -0.84 -12.77
CA LEU A 146 -9.62 -0.74 -11.33
C LEU A 146 -9.68 0.72 -10.84
N ALA A 147 -10.88 1.31 -10.91
CA ALA A 147 -11.17 2.65 -10.43
C ALA A 147 -12.52 2.65 -9.68
N LYS A 148 -12.74 3.60 -8.77
CA LYS A 148 -14.01 3.70 -8.04
C LYS A 148 -15.13 4.31 -8.91
N ALA A 149 -14.83 5.33 -9.70
CA ALA A 149 -15.77 6.04 -10.59
C ALA A 149 -15.38 5.89 -12.08
N GLU A 150 -16.37 5.92 -12.97
CA GLU A 150 -16.18 5.79 -14.44
C GLU A 150 -16.10 7.16 -15.17
N GLN A 151 -16.40 8.27 -14.49
CA GLN A 151 -16.32 9.62 -15.06
C GLN A 151 -15.72 10.63 -14.06
N GLY A 152 -14.56 11.20 -14.39
CA GLY A 152 -14.08 12.47 -13.82
C GLY A 152 -13.51 12.46 -12.39
N GLY A 153 -12.90 11.36 -11.94
CA GLY A 153 -12.47 11.20 -10.55
C GLY A 153 -11.19 11.94 -10.14
N SER A 154 -11.23 12.58 -8.97
CA SER A 154 -10.07 13.12 -8.24
C SER A 154 -9.20 11.99 -7.69
N GLU A 155 -7.98 12.24 -7.18
CA GLU A 155 -7.13 11.20 -6.55
C GLU A 155 -7.85 10.45 -5.40
N ALA A 156 -8.87 11.07 -4.81
CA ALA A 156 -9.77 10.50 -3.81
C ALA A 156 -10.61 9.29 -4.30
N ASP A 157 -10.68 9.05 -5.61
CA ASP A 157 -11.43 7.94 -6.22
C ASP A 157 -10.57 6.71 -6.52
N SER A 158 -9.32 6.69 -6.04
CA SER A 158 -8.46 5.51 -6.15
C SER A 158 -8.91 4.40 -5.18
N ILE A 159 -8.89 3.16 -5.67
CA ILE A 159 -9.10 1.99 -4.82
C ILE A 159 -7.80 1.69 -4.04
N PRO A 160 -7.90 1.21 -2.79
CA PRO A 160 -6.71 0.92 -1.98
C PRO A 160 -5.92 -0.27 -2.53
N PRO A 161 -4.60 -0.35 -2.28
CA PRO A 161 -3.79 -1.49 -2.69
C PRO A 161 -4.27 -2.80 -2.05
N SER A 162 -3.96 -3.92 -2.70
CA SER A 162 -4.05 -5.25 -2.08
C SER A 162 -3.04 -5.33 -0.95
N ALA A 163 -3.54 -5.50 0.27
CA ALA A 163 -2.70 -5.41 1.46
C ALA A 163 -3.25 -6.24 2.60
N THR A 164 -2.34 -6.72 3.44
CA THR A 164 -2.66 -7.33 4.73
C THR A 164 -1.93 -6.57 5.82
N VAL A 165 -2.67 -6.14 6.83
CA VAL A 165 -2.18 -5.39 8.00
C VAL A 165 -2.50 -6.21 9.23
N GLN A 166 -1.47 -6.82 9.81
CA GLN A 166 -1.58 -7.57 11.06
C GLN A 166 -1.05 -6.72 12.20
N LEU A 167 -1.93 -6.45 13.17
CA LEU A 167 -1.64 -5.76 14.41
C LEU A 167 -1.76 -6.73 15.58
N ASN A 168 -1.21 -6.37 16.74
CA ASN A 168 -1.24 -7.22 17.94
C ASN A 168 -2.64 -7.74 18.33
N ARG A 169 -3.70 -6.99 18.04
CA ARG A 169 -5.10 -7.33 18.38
C ARG A 169 -6.07 -7.14 17.23
N ALA A 170 -5.60 -6.92 16.01
CA ALA A 170 -6.47 -6.73 14.85
C ALA A 170 -5.81 -7.22 13.57
N ASN A 171 -6.62 -7.63 12.61
CA ASN A 171 -6.18 -7.95 11.26
C ASN A 171 -7.08 -7.26 10.26
N GLY A 172 -6.48 -6.57 9.29
CA GLY A 172 -7.17 -5.99 8.14
C GLY A 172 -6.60 -6.58 6.85
N ARG A 173 -7.47 -7.05 5.94
CA ARG A 173 -7.09 -7.58 4.63
C ARG A 173 -7.94 -6.95 3.54
N ILE A 174 -7.29 -6.33 2.56
CA ILE A 174 -7.89 -5.89 1.32
C ILE A 174 -7.54 -6.89 0.24
N ALA A 175 -8.55 -7.49 -0.37
CA ALA A 175 -8.39 -8.46 -1.43
C ALA A 175 -9.36 -8.16 -2.57
N TYR A 176 -8.88 -8.38 -3.80
CA TYR A 176 -9.67 -8.28 -5.02
C TYR A 176 -9.76 -9.64 -5.69
N ALA A 177 -10.89 -9.91 -6.33
CA ALA A 177 -11.14 -11.16 -7.01
C ALA A 177 -11.96 -10.93 -8.28
N ILE A 178 -11.68 -11.77 -9.27
CA ILE A 178 -12.55 -11.99 -10.43
C ILE A 178 -13.35 -13.25 -10.17
N ARG A 179 -14.67 -13.14 -10.29
CA ARG A 179 -15.60 -14.26 -10.19
C ARG A 179 -16.36 -14.42 -11.50
N VAL A 180 -16.46 -15.62 -12.01
CA VAL A 180 -17.28 -15.98 -13.16
C VAL A 180 -18.38 -16.89 -12.67
N ASP A 181 -19.62 -16.45 -12.79
CA ASP A 181 -20.82 -17.19 -12.40
C ASP A 181 -21.56 -17.66 -13.65
N MET A 182 -21.68 -18.98 -13.83
CA MET A 182 -22.48 -19.61 -14.88
C MET A 182 -23.83 -20.04 -14.29
N TYR A 183 -24.87 -19.27 -14.60
CA TYR A 183 -26.22 -19.55 -14.16
C TYR A 183 -26.88 -20.58 -15.07
N GLN A 184 -27.50 -21.60 -14.48
CA GLN A 184 -28.14 -22.68 -15.21
C GLN A 184 -29.66 -22.68 -14.98
N ARG A 185 -30.42 -23.10 -15.99
CA ARG A 185 -31.89 -23.23 -15.92
C ARG A 185 -32.26 -24.58 -15.34
N GLY A 186 -33.36 -24.64 -14.57
CA GLY A 186 -33.88 -25.88 -13.98
C GLY A 186 -33.16 -26.30 -12.70
N LEU A 187 -33.07 -27.61 -12.44
CA LEU A 187 -32.48 -28.19 -11.22
C LEU A 187 -30.96 -28.37 -11.29
N HIS A 188 -30.29 -27.65 -12.19
CA HIS A 188 -28.84 -27.78 -12.36
C HIS A 188 -28.10 -26.82 -11.42
N LEU A 189 -26.98 -27.29 -10.84
CA LEU A 189 -26.16 -26.49 -9.95
C LEU A 189 -25.47 -25.37 -10.73
N HIS A 190 -25.50 -24.16 -10.18
CA HIS A 190 -24.69 -23.03 -10.64
C HIS A 190 -23.20 -23.37 -10.51
N GLU A 191 -22.43 -23.05 -11.56
CA GLU A 191 -20.98 -23.26 -11.57
C GLU A 191 -20.28 -21.92 -11.40
N MET A 192 -19.20 -21.90 -10.63
CA MET A 192 -18.45 -20.69 -10.30
C MET A 192 -16.95 -20.94 -10.46
N ILE A 193 -16.25 -20.00 -11.07
CA ILE A 193 -14.79 -19.85 -10.96
C ILE A 193 -14.52 -18.56 -10.19
N GLN A 194 -13.66 -18.60 -9.17
CA GLN A 194 -13.18 -17.41 -8.49
C GLN A 194 -11.66 -17.45 -8.36
N THR A 195 -11.01 -16.34 -8.68
CA THR A 195 -9.57 -16.15 -8.50
C THR A 195 -9.27 -14.79 -7.89
N GLU A 196 -8.24 -14.73 -7.05
CA GLU A 196 -7.71 -13.47 -6.54
C GLU A 196 -6.87 -12.76 -7.61
N ILE A 197 -6.88 -11.42 -7.55
CA ILE A 197 -6.00 -10.54 -8.31
C ILE A 197 -5.35 -9.54 -7.35
N LEU A 198 -4.18 -9.04 -7.70
CA LEU A 198 -3.46 -8.04 -6.93
C LEU A 198 -3.60 -6.67 -7.59
N HIS A 199 -4.00 -5.68 -6.80
CA HIS A 199 -3.92 -4.28 -7.14
C HIS A 199 -2.72 -3.65 -6.42
N LEU A 200 -1.64 -3.38 -7.15
CA LEU A 200 -0.41 -2.77 -6.64
C LEU A 200 -0.19 -1.44 -7.37
N PRO A 201 -0.89 -0.36 -6.97
CA PRO A 201 -0.74 0.95 -7.58
C PRO A 201 0.67 1.47 -7.33
N ARG A 202 1.47 1.55 -8.39
CA ARG A 202 2.75 2.27 -8.34
C ARG A 202 2.46 3.76 -8.29
N THR A 203 3.03 4.43 -7.30
CA THR A 203 3.07 5.89 -7.23
C THR A 203 4.45 6.34 -7.67
N THR A 204 4.51 7.24 -8.64
CA THR A 204 5.74 7.97 -8.95
C THR A 204 5.83 9.16 -7.99
N GLY A 205 6.88 9.24 -7.19
CA GLY A 205 7.22 10.49 -6.52
C GLY A 205 7.70 11.50 -7.55
N HIS A 206 7.35 12.77 -7.37
CA HIS A 206 7.89 13.85 -8.20
C HIS A 206 9.23 14.37 -7.67
N TYR A 207 9.65 13.91 -6.49
CA TYR A 207 10.86 14.37 -5.84
C TYR A 207 12.09 13.63 -6.38
N SER A 208 12.69 14.15 -7.45
CA SER A 208 13.84 13.54 -8.14
C SER A 208 15.20 14.14 -7.76
N ARG A 209 15.29 14.89 -6.65
CA ARG A 209 16.51 15.60 -6.27
C ARG A 209 17.25 14.90 -5.12
N PRO A 210 18.39 14.23 -5.38
CA PRO A 210 19.26 13.77 -4.29
C PRO A 210 19.87 14.98 -3.59
N PHE A 211 19.63 15.07 -2.28
CA PHE A 211 20.02 16.21 -1.44
C PHE A 211 21.51 16.27 -1.11
N ILE A 212 22.22 15.16 -1.17
CA ILE A 212 23.64 15.11 -0.81
C ILE A 212 24.46 15.25 -2.11
N PRO A 213 25.21 16.33 -2.31
CA PRO A 213 26.31 16.29 -3.26
C PRO A 213 27.31 15.26 -2.74
N GLU A 214 27.46 14.14 -3.46
CA GLU A 214 28.70 13.38 -3.38
C GLU A 214 29.83 14.39 -3.60
N SER A 215 30.74 14.48 -2.63
CA SER A 215 31.82 15.47 -2.61
C SER A 215 32.51 15.54 -3.98
N GLY A 216 32.30 16.64 -4.72
CA GLY A 216 32.92 16.88 -6.03
C GLY A 216 31.97 17.23 -7.19
N ASN A 217 30.65 17.15 -7.06
CA ASN A 217 29.70 17.48 -8.15
C ASN A 217 28.78 18.68 -7.82
N GLU A 218 29.31 19.89 -7.92
CA GLU A 218 28.63 21.17 -7.65
C GLU A 218 27.56 21.59 -8.68
N LYS A 219 27.11 20.71 -9.58
CA LYS A 219 26.13 21.04 -10.65
C LYS A 219 24.69 20.62 -10.35
N ARG A 220 24.31 20.42 -9.08
CA ARG A 220 22.93 20.06 -8.73
C ARG A 220 22.18 21.25 -8.12
N PRO A 221 20.90 21.48 -8.48
CA PRO A 221 20.11 22.57 -7.93
C PRO A 221 19.90 22.35 -6.43
N SER A 222 20.38 23.29 -5.61
CA SER A 222 20.05 23.37 -4.19
C SER A 222 18.56 23.60 -4.01
N ILE A 223 17.93 22.93 -3.04
CA ILE A 223 16.55 23.21 -2.62
C ILE A 223 16.50 24.67 -2.19
N SER A 224 15.68 25.49 -2.83
CA SER A 224 15.57 26.90 -2.46
C SER A 224 14.90 27.04 -1.09
N GLU A 225 15.11 28.16 -0.37
CA GLU A 225 14.51 28.33 0.96
C GLU A 225 12.97 28.25 0.93
N GLU A 226 12.35 28.58 -0.21
CA GLU A 226 10.91 28.54 -0.45
C GLU A 226 10.37 27.14 -0.70
N GLU A 227 11.21 26.14 -0.98
CA GLU A 227 10.81 24.73 -1.17
C GLU A 227 10.77 23.94 0.16
N TRP A 228 11.20 24.55 1.26
CA TRP A 228 11.15 23.96 2.61
C TRP A 228 9.86 24.33 3.34
N ASP A 229 9.24 23.33 3.96
CA ASP A 229 8.21 23.53 4.98
C ASP A 229 8.86 23.56 6.37
N ARG A 230 8.47 24.52 7.20
CA ARG A 230 9.06 24.77 8.53
C ARG A 230 8.10 24.31 9.61
N LEU A 231 8.45 23.23 10.29
CA LEU A 231 7.67 22.63 11.36
C LEU A 231 8.29 22.94 12.72
N GLN A 232 7.55 23.62 13.60
CA GLN A 232 7.97 23.84 14.98
C GLN A 232 7.86 22.54 15.78
N LEU A 233 8.92 22.16 16.48
CA LEU A 233 8.94 20.96 17.30
C LEU A 233 8.41 21.27 18.71
N GLU A 234 7.18 20.84 18.99
CA GLU A 234 6.57 21.01 20.31
C GLU A 234 7.31 20.24 21.41
N ARG A 235 7.58 20.91 22.53
CA ARG A 235 8.17 20.28 23.72
C ARG A 235 7.11 19.49 24.50
N LYS A 236 7.12 18.16 24.39
CA LYS A 236 6.36 17.30 25.31
C LYS A 236 7.06 17.22 26.67
N SER A 237 6.66 18.08 27.62
CA SER A 237 7.05 17.94 29.03
C SER A 237 6.42 16.66 29.59
N GLY A 238 7.25 15.70 30.01
CA GLY A 238 6.77 14.45 30.62
C GLY A 238 5.85 14.72 31.81
N LYS A 239 4.75 13.96 31.91
CA LYS A 239 3.87 13.96 33.09
C LYS A 239 4.65 13.44 34.30
N GLY A 240 5.38 14.32 35.00
CA GLY A 240 6.13 13.92 36.20
C GLY A 240 7.04 14.98 36.79
N SER A 241 7.52 15.96 36.03
CA SER A 241 8.42 16.99 36.56
C SER A 241 7.65 18.24 37.01
N LYS A 242 7.09 18.20 38.22
CA LYS A 242 6.87 19.44 39.00
C LYS A 242 8.25 19.91 39.48
N GLY A 243 8.99 20.60 38.63
CA GLY A 243 10.34 21.05 38.97
C GLY A 243 10.83 22.07 37.97
N GLN A 244 10.89 23.32 38.41
CA GLN A 244 11.66 24.42 37.84
C GLN A 244 11.65 24.54 36.31
N SER A 245 10.66 25.28 35.82
CA SER A 245 10.87 26.22 34.73
C SER A 245 12.00 27.18 35.11
N SER A 246 13.25 26.85 34.75
CA SER A 246 14.33 27.82 34.78
C SER A 246 15.26 27.63 33.58
N LEU A 247 15.19 28.64 32.72
CA LEU A 247 16.15 29.10 31.71
C LEU A 247 15.98 28.69 30.23
N VAL A 248 15.47 29.69 29.48
CA VAL A 248 16.08 30.34 28.30
C VAL A 248 16.34 29.47 27.06
N TYR A 249 15.28 29.25 26.28
CA TYR A 249 15.40 29.24 24.83
C TYR A 249 14.42 30.29 24.30
N LEU A 250 14.90 31.30 23.56
CA LEU A 250 14.08 32.38 23.00
C LEU A 250 13.26 31.93 21.78
N LYS A 251 13.60 30.77 21.20
CA LYS A 251 12.97 30.21 20.01
C LYS A 251 12.95 28.68 20.14
N GLU A 252 11.93 28.00 19.63
CA GLU A 252 11.83 26.54 19.63
C GLU A 252 12.65 25.93 18.48
N PRO A 253 13.13 24.68 18.59
CA PRO A 253 13.78 24.00 17.47
C PRO A 253 12.80 23.79 16.31
N GLU A 254 13.28 24.01 15.09
CA GLU A 254 12.50 23.90 13.86
C GLU A 254 13.02 22.72 13.03
N LEU A 255 12.11 21.84 12.59
CA LEU A 255 12.39 20.81 11.59
C LEU A 255 11.96 21.35 10.22
N LEU A 256 12.86 21.32 9.25
CA LEU A 256 12.56 21.63 7.87
C LEU A 256 12.52 20.33 7.06
N LEU A 257 11.44 20.17 6.31
CA LEU A 257 11.24 19.08 5.35
C LEU A 257 10.87 19.66 3.98
N PRO A 258 11.08 18.95 2.88
CA PRO A 258 10.57 19.39 1.58
C PRO A 258 9.05 19.56 1.62
N GLN A 259 8.53 20.59 0.94
CA GLN A 259 7.09 20.85 0.87
C GLN A 259 6.29 19.69 0.29
N ASP A 260 6.84 18.99 -0.71
CA ASP A 260 6.24 17.76 -1.22
C ASP A 260 6.76 16.55 -0.43
N LEU A 261 5.90 15.99 0.43
CA LEU A 261 6.20 14.81 1.24
C LEU A 261 5.92 13.48 0.51
N ARG A 262 5.71 13.50 -0.80
CA ARG A 262 5.47 12.30 -1.61
C ARG A 262 6.78 11.75 -2.17
N PHE A 263 7.43 10.92 -1.37
CA PHE A 263 8.64 10.19 -1.76
C PHE A 263 8.30 8.77 -2.19
N PRO A 264 8.93 8.24 -3.25
CA PRO A 264 8.84 6.82 -3.55
C PRO A 264 9.63 6.05 -2.49
N SER A 265 9.17 4.84 -2.17
CA SER A 265 9.86 3.99 -1.20
C SER A 265 11.24 3.59 -1.72
N GLY A 266 12.24 3.56 -0.84
CA GLY A 266 13.64 3.30 -1.19
C GLY A 266 14.49 4.56 -1.39
N GLU A 267 13.88 5.74 -1.49
CA GLU A 267 14.60 7.01 -1.63
C GLU A 267 14.85 7.70 -0.29
N ASP A 268 15.84 8.59 -0.29
CA ASP A 268 16.23 9.36 0.88
C ASP A 268 15.45 10.67 0.97
N ILE A 269 14.81 10.88 2.12
CA ILE A 269 14.07 12.09 2.47
C ILE A 269 15.03 13.04 3.19
N PRO A 270 15.36 14.21 2.63
CA PRO A 270 16.25 15.14 3.31
C PRO A 270 15.52 15.89 4.43
N PHE A 271 16.27 16.23 5.49
CA PHE A 271 15.79 17.11 6.54
C PHE A 271 16.88 18.06 7.02
N LEU A 272 16.44 19.21 7.54
CA LEU A 272 17.28 20.12 8.31
C LEU A 272 16.65 20.34 9.68
N LEU A 273 17.45 20.25 10.73
CA LEU A 273 17.02 20.59 12.08
C LEU A 273 17.73 21.87 12.52
N CYS A 274 16.98 22.97 12.61
CA CYS A 274 17.46 24.26 13.06
C CYS A 274 17.34 24.35 14.58
N LEU A 275 18.49 24.43 15.25
CA LEU A 275 18.54 24.64 16.69
C LEU A 275 18.65 26.14 17.01
N PRO A 276 17.83 26.67 17.92
CA PRO A 276 17.72 28.10 18.23
C PRO A 276 18.94 28.66 18.97
N THR A 277 19.75 27.78 19.56
CA THR A 277 20.98 28.12 20.28
C THR A 277 21.90 26.93 20.14
N ILE A 278 23.18 27.12 19.84
CA ILE A 278 24.17 26.04 19.80
C ILE A 278 24.19 25.42 21.20
N PRO A 279 23.58 24.23 21.43
CA PRO A 279 23.78 23.56 22.69
C PRO A 279 25.26 23.18 22.70
N LYS A 280 25.99 23.46 23.78
CA LYS A 280 27.40 23.04 23.90
C LYS A 280 27.55 21.52 23.68
N THR A 281 26.46 20.75 23.78
CA THR A 281 26.39 19.36 23.30
C THR A 281 24.93 18.96 23.02
N VAL A 282 24.61 18.55 21.79
CA VAL A 282 23.40 17.75 21.53
C VAL A 282 23.72 16.34 22.03
N SER A 283 23.07 15.90 23.11
CA SER A 283 23.42 14.62 23.75
C SER A 283 22.86 13.42 22.99
N HIS A 284 21.68 13.62 22.37
CA HIS A 284 21.02 12.60 21.57
C HIS A 284 20.03 13.25 20.61
N LEU A 285 20.23 13.04 19.31
CA LEU A 285 19.26 13.36 18.26
C LEU A 285 18.90 12.07 17.56
N LEU A 286 17.60 11.77 17.53
CA LEU A 286 17.07 10.62 16.85
C LEU A 286 15.94 11.05 15.92
N VAL A 287 16.09 10.75 14.64
CA VAL A 287 15.08 10.99 13.62
C VAL A 287 14.66 9.64 13.06
N GLN A 288 13.36 9.34 13.07
CA GLN A 288 12.85 8.03 12.68
C GLN A 288 11.68 8.17 11.71
N LEU A 289 11.64 7.29 10.72
CA LEU A 289 10.43 7.03 9.95
C LEU A 289 9.58 6.00 10.69
N VAL A 290 8.35 6.36 11.02
CA VAL A 290 7.43 5.49 11.75
C VAL A 290 6.22 5.20 10.90
N ARG A 291 6.01 3.92 10.61
CA ARG A 291 4.80 3.42 9.98
C ARG A 291 3.71 3.27 11.03
N LEU A 292 2.59 3.92 10.77
CA LEU A 292 1.38 3.83 11.57
C LEU A 292 0.33 3.06 10.81
N SER A 293 -0.09 1.96 11.43
CA SER A 293 -1.13 1.10 10.89
C SER A 293 -2.32 1.14 11.83
N THR A 294 -3.49 1.47 11.32
CA THR A 294 -4.75 1.51 12.07
C THR A 294 -5.76 0.59 11.41
N VAL A 295 -6.35 -0.32 12.19
CA VAL A 295 -7.44 -1.20 11.78
C VAL A 295 -8.65 -0.90 12.66
N GLN A 296 -9.75 -0.48 12.06
CA GLN A 296 -11.04 -0.40 12.73
C GLN A 296 -11.71 -1.78 12.70
N THR A 297 -12.14 -2.24 13.87
CA THR A 297 -12.93 -3.47 14.03
C THR A 297 -14.26 -3.14 14.68
N CYS A 298 -15.16 -4.13 14.79
CA CYS A 298 -16.40 -3.96 15.57
C CYS A 298 -16.13 -3.69 17.05
N ALA A 299 -14.97 -4.08 17.58
CA ALA A 299 -14.57 -3.84 18.97
C ALA A 299 -13.94 -2.45 19.20
N GLY A 300 -13.61 -1.73 18.12
CA GLY A 300 -12.93 -0.43 18.18
C GLY A 300 -11.74 -0.33 17.24
N ALA A 301 -11.06 0.82 17.30
CA ALA A 301 -9.86 1.11 16.54
C ALA A 301 -8.62 0.57 17.24
N ILE A 302 -7.78 -0.16 16.52
CA ILE A 302 -6.46 -0.56 17.01
C ILE A 302 -5.41 0.11 16.14
N ARG A 303 -4.51 0.85 16.77
CA ARG A 303 -3.40 1.56 16.13
C ARG A 303 -2.08 1.01 16.63
N GLN A 304 -1.15 0.76 15.72
CA GLN A 304 0.20 0.34 16.04
C GLN A 304 1.21 1.22 15.28
N ALA A 305 2.27 1.60 15.98
CA ALA A 305 3.42 2.28 15.42
C ALA A 305 4.57 1.28 15.30
N LYS A 306 5.21 1.21 14.14
CA LYS A 306 6.42 0.45 13.90
C LYS A 306 7.48 1.38 13.34
N ILE A 307 8.66 1.39 13.96
CA ILE A 307 9.81 2.10 13.39
C ILE A 307 10.22 1.35 12.11
N VAL A 308 10.26 2.07 11.00
CA VAL A 308 10.69 1.55 9.71
C VAL A 308 12.21 1.66 9.66
N LEU A 309 12.73 2.87 9.75
CA LEU A 309 14.16 3.18 9.69
C LEU A 309 14.50 4.40 10.54
N GLU A 310 15.78 4.49 10.91
CA GLU A 310 16.38 5.65 11.56
C GLU A 310 17.13 6.50 10.52
N GLY A 311 17.06 7.81 10.68
CA GLY A 311 17.71 8.76 9.79
C GLY A 311 19.21 8.88 10.06
N CYS A 312 19.96 9.15 8.99
CA CYS A 312 21.39 9.41 9.02
C CYS A 312 21.64 10.90 9.19
N ILE A 313 22.53 11.27 10.11
CA ILE A 313 22.93 12.67 10.35
C ILE A 313 24.27 12.92 9.64
N HIS A 314 24.29 13.90 8.75
CA HIS A 314 25.44 14.27 7.93
C HIS A 314 26.14 15.51 8.50
N GLY A 315 26.77 15.38 9.67
CA GLY A 315 27.65 16.42 10.25
C GLY A 315 27.01 17.79 10.54
N HIS A 316 27.78 18.66 11.19
CA HIS A 316 27.40 20.05 11.43
C HIS A 316 27.93 20.94 10.31
N SER A 317 27.09 21.81 9.76
CA SER A 317 27.53 22.83 8.79
C SER A 317 28.58 23.74 9.43
N GLU A 318 29.67 24.02 8.70
CA GLU A 318 30.74 24.91 9.14
C GLU A 318 30.23 26.31 9.56
N PRO A 319 30.92 26.97 10.52
CA PRO A 319 30.56 28.30 11.02
C PRO A 319 30.74 29.36 9.93
N GLY A 320 29.74 29.53 9.08
CA GLY A 320 29.75 30.50 7.97
C GLY A 320 28.51 30.45 7.09
N SER A 321 27.85 29.28 6.99
CA SER A 321 26.60 29.11 6.25
C SER A 321 25.37 29.41 7.14
N TYR A 322 24.39 30.14 6.60
CA TYR A 322 23.08 30.27 7.21
C TYR A 322 22.23 29.04 6.85
N PRO A 323 21.50 28.42 7.80
CA PRO A 323 21.34 28.79 9.22
C PRO A 323 22.51 28.34 10.11
N LYS A 324 22.99 29.23 10.99
CA LYS A 324 24.19 29.09 11.86
C LYS A 324 24.19 27.93 12.87
N SER A 325 23.21 27.02 12.87
CA SER A 325 23.11 25.85 13.75
C SER A 325 22.13 24.81 13.17
N ALA A 326 22.28 24.49 11.88
CA ALA A 326 21.49 23.46 11.24
C ALA A 326 22.21 22.10 11.35
N ILE A 327 21.47 21.07 11.75
CA ILE A 327 21.88 19.68 11.60
C ILE A 327 21.23 19.17 10.33
N GLN A 328 22.06 18.65 9.42
CA GLN A 328 21.60 18.08 8.16
C GLN A 328 21.52 16.57 8.28
N GLY A 329 20.52 15.96 7.64
CA GLY A 329 20.42 14.51 7.56
C GLY A 329 19.52 14.04 6.44
N THR A 330 19.46 12.72 6.28
CA THR A 330 18.47 12.05 5.44
C THR A 330 17.77 10.95 6.20
N ILE A 331 16.53 10.65 5.80
CA ILE A 331 15.74 9.54 6.32
C ILE A 331 15.42 8.66 5.14
N ASN A 332 15.85 7.40 5.18
CA ASN A 332 15.49 6.48 4.13
C ASN A 332 13.98 6.13 4.22
N SER A 333 13.28 6.20 3.10
CA SER A 333 11.82 5.98 2.98
C SER A 333 11.40 4.51 3.03
N GLY A 334 12.27 3.63 3.53
CA GLY A 334 12.01 2.19 3.64
C GLY A 334 12.63 1.40 2.50
N GLU A 335 12.29 0.13 2.41
CA GLU A 335 12.78 -0.71 1.33
C GLU A 335 12.04 -0.43 0.02
N ALA A 336 12.79 -0.27 -1.06
CA ALA A 336 12.23 0.03 -2.37
C ALA A 336 11.03 -0.88 -2.72
N GLU A 337 9.95 -0.24 -3.16
CA GLU A 337 8.68 -0.89 -3.53
C GLU A 337 7.94 -1.63 -2.39
N LYS A 338 8.34 -1.53 -1.11
CA LYS A 338 7.67 -2.23 0.00
C LYS A 338 6.73 -1.37 0.82
N ASP A 339 7.05 -0.10 1.03
CA ASP A 339 6.27 0.79 1.88
C ASP A 339 5.44 1.77 1.06
N VAL A 340 4.16 1.89 1.39
CA VAL A 340 3.23 2.79 0.73
C VAL A 340 2.20 3.30 1.73
N SER A 341 1.92 4.60 1.67
CA SER A 341 0.86 5.24 2.45
C SER A 341 -0.46 5.16 1.68
N TRP A 342 -1.52 4.71 2.34
CA TRP A 342 -2.85 4.59 1.76
C TRP A 342 -3.92 4.49 2.85
N SER A 343 -5.17 4.73 2.47
CA SER A 343 -6.29 4.62 3.39
C SER A 343 -7.53 4.06 2.69
N PHE A 344 -8.40 3.44 3.47
CA PHE A 344 -9.76 3.11 3.08
C PHE A 344 -10.72 3.61 4.16
N GLY A 345 -11.16 4.87 3.99
CA GLY A 345 -11.93 5.59 4.99
C GLY A 345 -11.22 5.59 6.35
N THR A 346 -11.99 5.42 7.42
CA THR A 346 -11.46 5.24 8.78
C THR A 346 -11.20 3.77 9.12
N LEU A 347 -11.48 2.84 8.19
CA LEU A 347 -11.51 1.42 8.48
C LEU A 347 -10.12 0.77 8.46
N LEU A 348 -9.28 1.20 7.52
CA LEU A 348 -7.92 0.71 7.38
C LEU A 348 -7.02 1.84 6.88
N LEU A 349 -5.95 2.11 7.60
CA LEU A 349 -5.07 3.24 7.34
C LEU A 349 -3.61 2.82 7.54
N VAL A 350 -2.76 3.14 6.56
CA VAL A 350 -1.31 3.02 6.64
C VAL A 350 -0.72 4.37 6.30
N LEU A 351 -0.03 4.98 7.25
CA LEU A 351 0.65 6.27 7.10
C LEU A 351 2.09 6.17 7.57
N HIS A 352 2.93 7.06 7.07
CA HIS A 352 4.30 7.23 7.53
C HIS A 352 4.45 8.61 8.14
N GLU A 353 4.98 8.66 9.37
CA GLU A 353 5.28 9.88 10.09
C GLU A 353 6.79 9.97 10.36
N ILE A 354 7.35 11.16 10.24
CA ILE A 354 8.71 11.43 10.71
C ILE A 354 8.64 11.84 12.17
N ARG A 355 9.37 11.14 13.05
CA ARG A 355 9.48 11.45 14.47
C ARG A 355 10.87 11.93 14.79
N VAL A 356 10.94 13.10 15.43
CA VAL A 356 12.19 13.68 15.93
C VAL A 356 12.17 13.63 17.45
N SER A 357 13.21 13.06 18.04
CA SER A 357 13.47 13.07 19.47
C SER A 357 14.81 13.74 19.73
N LEU A 358 14.77 14.87 20.44
CA LEU A 358 15.94 15.67 20.78
C LEU A 358 16.09 15.72 22.30
N SER A 359 17.25 15.30 22.80
CA SER A 359 17.65 15.53 24.20
C SER A 359 18.83 16.48 24.25
N LEU A 360 18.72 17.50 25.09
CA LEU A 360 19.71 18.55 25.29
C LEU A 360 20.28 18.43 26.70
N SER A 361 21.60 18.33 26.85
CA SER A 361 22.26 18.42 28.16
C SER A 361 22.49 19.87 28.55
N THR A 362 22.00 20.26 29.72
CA THR A 362 22.36 21.53 30.35
C THR A 362 23.58 21.31 31.25
N THR A 363 24.77 21.66 30.78
CA THR A 363 25.90 21.88 31.68
C THR A 363 25.70 23.22 32.36
N GLY A 364 25.37 23.19 33.65
CA GLY A 364 25.23 24.39 34.46
C GLY A 364 26.57 25.13 34.61
N PRO A 365 26.56 26.46 34.76
CA PRO A 365 27.78 27.20 35.08
C PRO A 365 28.24 26.80 36.49
N SER A 366 29.44 26.23 36.56
CA SER A 366 30.19 25.96 37.79
C SER A 366 30.72 27.24 38.42
#